data_AF-A0AAD5K9N9-F1
#
_entry.id   AF-A0AAD5K9N9-F1
#
_cell.length_a   1.000
_cell.length_b   1.000
_cell.length_c   1.000
_cell.angle_alpha   90.00
_cell.angle_beta   90.00
_cell.angle_gamma   90.00
#
_symmetry.space_group_name_H-M   'P 1'
#
loop_
_entity.id
_entity.type
_entity.pdbx_description
1 polymer ?
#
loop_
_entity_poly.entity_id
_entity_poly.type
_entity_poly.pdbx_seq_one_letter_code
_entity_poly.pdbx_strand_id
1 'polypeptide(L)'
;MTCKESKCISLLIGRDDRIISDHGKEARFPFLSTSVVNHLCQLPIHVKMDMRYGRGIGEKLLLRQVAYSLGLAHACRNWKRAIQFGAKTAKMTGETRTEKGQHKLTN
;
A
#
# COMPACT_ATOMS: atom_id res chain seq x y z
N MET A 1 2.66 -2.89 25.97
CA MET A 1 1.76 -3.26 24.85
C MET A 1 0.35 -2.88 25.25
N THR A 2 -0.13 -1.70 24.84
CA THR A 2 -1.47 -1.22 25.20
C THR A 2 -2.50 -1.81 24.23
N CYS A 3 -3.53 -2.43 24.80
CA CYS A 3 -4.54 -3.30 24.18
C CYS A 3 -5.39 -2.67 23.03
N LYS A 4 -5.09 -1.44 22.60
CA LYS A 4 -5.85 -0.72 21.56
C LYS A 4 -5.33 -0.91 20.13
N GLU A 5 -4.03 -1.18 19.94
CA GLU A 5 -3.44 -1.35 18.59
C GLU A 5 -3.80 -2.70 17.95
N SER A 6 -3.98 -3.75 18.76
CA SER A 6 -4.21 -5.12 18.28
C SER A 6 -5.55 -5.32 17.57
N LYS A 7 -6.56 -4.47 17.83
CA LYS A 7 -7.93 -4.67 17.33
C LYS A 7 -8.14 -4.18 15.89
N CYS A 8 -7.35 -3.21 15.42
CA CYS A 8 -7.42 -2.71 14.03
C CYS A 8 -6.64 -3.59 13.06
N ILE A 9 -5.57 -4.25 13.52
CA ILE A 9 -4.76 -5.14 12.68
C ILE A 9 -5.56 -6.40 12.34
N SER A 10 -6.19 -7.06 13.33
CA SER A 10 -6.88 -8.34 13.12
C SER A 10 -8.00 -8.28 12.05
N LEU A 11 -8.70 -7.16 11.92
CA LEU A 11 -9.80 -7.01 10.96
C LEU A 11 -9.33 -6.88 9.51
N LEU A 12 -8.19 -6.22 9.26
CA LEU A 12 -7.71 -5.99 7.89
C LEU A 12 -6.87 -7.15 7.36
N ILE A 13 -6.07 -7.81 8.21
CA ILE A 13 -5.15 -8.89 7.80
C ILE A 13 -5.69 -10.30 8.08
N GLY A 14 -6.68 -10.44 8.97
CA GLY A 14 -7.09 -11.77 9.46
C GLY A 14 -7.80 -12.66 8.43
N ARG A 15 -8.30 -12.11 7.31
CA ARG A 15 -8.83 -12.95 6.22
C ARG A 15 -7.70 -13.56 5.41
N ASP A 16 -6.80 -12.72 4.91
CA ASP A 16 -5.74 -13.15 4.00
C ASP A 16 -4.74 -14.05 4.74
N ASP A 17 -4.46 -13.78 6.02
CA ASP A 17 -3.59 -14.60 6.86
C ASP A 17 -4.13 -16.03 7.08
N ARG A 18 -5.44 -16.19 7.30
CA ARG A 18 -6.09 -17.51 7.40
C ARG A 18 -5.98 -18.30 6.10
N ILE A 19 -6.20 -17.65 4.95
CA ILE A 19 -6.09 -18.30 3.64
C ILE A 19 -4.64 -18.73 3.36
N ILE A 20 -3.66 -17.90 3.72
CA ILE A 20 -2.24 -18.21 3.52
C ILE A 20 -1.79 -19.34 4.45
N SER A 21 -2.26 -19.35 5.70
CA SER A 21 -1.98 -20.39 6.70
C SER A 21 -2.58 -21.74 6.31
N ASP A 22 -3.75 -21.76 5.66
CA ASP A 22 -4.37 -22.97 5.11
C ASP A 22 -3.45 -23.69 4.09
N HIS A 23 -2.58 -22.93 3.43
CA HIS A 23 -1.58 -23.46 2.50
C HIS A 23 -0.24 -23.81 3.19
N GLY A 24 -0.20 -23.87 4.53
CA GLY A 24 1.00 -24.12 5.32
C GLY A 24 2.07 -23.03 5.19
N LYS A 25 1.66 -21.81 4.83
CA LYS A 25 2.56 -20.66 4.64
C LYS A 25 2.26 -19.57 5.67
N GLU A 26 3.26 -18.76 5.99
CA GLU A 26 3.11 -17.61 6.86
C GLU A 26 3.35 -16.31 6.08
N ALA A 27 2.43 -15.34 6.19
CA ALA A 27 2.59 -14.03 5.58
C ALA A 27 3.41 -13.10 6.48
N ARG A 28 4.50 -12.53 5.95
CA ARG A 28 5.29 -11.51 6.66
C ARG A 28 5.00 -10.13 6.08
N PHE A 29 4.79 -9.15 6.95
CA PHE A 29 4.50 -7.75 6.59
C PHE A 29 5.60 -6.81 7.10
N PRO A 30 6.74 -6.68 6.41
CA PRO A 30 7.89 -5.90 6.88
C PRO A 30 7.56 -4.43 7.21
N PHE A 31 6.66 -3.82 6.44
CA PHE A 31 6.24 -2.42 6.65
C PHE A 31 5.37 -2.22 7.90
N LEU A 32 4.86 -3.29 8.51
CA LEU A 32 4.10 -3.24 9.76
C LEU A 32 4.99 -3.53 10.99
N SER A 33 6.31 -3.69 10.81
CA SER A 33 7.23 -3.84 11.92
C SER A 33 7.18 -2.63 12.87
N THR A 34 7.20 -2.88 14.18
CA THR A 34 7.18 -1.85 15.22
C THR A 34 8.30 -0.83 15.05
N SER A 35 9.50 -1.26 14.65
CA SER A 35 10.62 -0.34 14.43
C SER A 35 10.34 0.63 13.29
N VAL A 36 9.79 0.13 12.18
CA VAL A 36 9.44 0.93 11.00
C VAL A 36 8.31 1.90 11.35
N VAL A 37 7.25 1.42 12.00
CA VAL A 37 6.11 2.26 12.40
C VAL A 37 6.56 3.35 13.36
N ASN A 38 7.35 3.02 14.38
CA ASN A 38 7.85 4.01 15.35
C ASN A 38 8.72 5.09 14.69
N HIS A 39 9.64 4.68 13.81
CA HIS A 39 10.46 5.63 13.07
C HIS A 39 9.61 6.54 12.19
N LEU A 40 8.66 5.96 11.44
CA LEU A 40 7.75 6.73 10.62
C LEU A 40 6.93 7.70 11.49
N CYS A 41 6.37 7.28 12.63
CA CYS A 41 5.59 8.15 13.51
C CYS A 41 6.34 9.42 13.98
N GLN A 42 7.67 9.35 14.14
CA GLN A 42 8.50 10.49 14.54
C GLN A 42 8.77 11.49 13.40
N LEU A 43 8.67 11.06 12.14
CA LEU A 43 8.95 11.92 10.99
C LEU A 43 7.80 12.91 10.72
N PRO A 44 8.11 14.16 10.35
CA PRO A 44 7.10 15.14 10.01
C PRO A 44 6.36 14.74 8.72
N ILE A 45 5.09 15.16 8.62
CA ILE A 45 4.18 14.70 7.55
C ILE A 45 4.66 15.12 6.15
N HIS A 46 5.26 16.30 6.02
CA HIS A 46 5.71 16.84 4.73
C HIS A 46 6.84 16.02 4.08
N VAL A 47 7.60 15.25 4.88
CA VAL A 47 8.61 14.31 4.37
C VAL A 47 7.96 13.02 3.85
N LYS A 48 6.81 12.64 4.41
CA LYS A 48 6.10 11.40 4.03
C LYS A 48 5.22 11.62 2.80
N MET A 49 4.55 12.76 2.74
CA MET A 49 3.60 13.12 1.70
C MET A 49 3.42 14.63 1.60
N ASP A 50 3.18 15.10 0.38
CA ASP A 50 2.88 16.49 0.10
C ASP A 50 1.75 16.56 -0.93
N MET A 51 0.55 16.89 -0.48
CA MET A 51 -0.66 16.92 -1.31
C MET A 51 -0.77 18.17 -2.18
N ARG A 52 0.22 19.07 -2.15
CA ARG A 52 0.30 20.20 -3.09
C ARG A 52 0.65 19.74 -4.50
N TYR A 53 1.29 18.58 -4.63
CA TYR A 53 1.57 17.96 -5.92
C TYR A 53 0.34 17.22 -6.47
N GLY A 54 0.30 17.06 -7.80
CA GLY A 54 -0.74 16.29 -8.47
C GLY A 54 -0.81 14.83 -7.99
N ARG A 55 -1.96 14.18 -8.25
CA ARG A 55 -2.19 12.78 -7.88
C ARG A 55 -1.08 11.88 -8.41
N GLY A 56 -0.60 10.95 -7.57
CA GLY A 56 0.46 10.01 -7.93
C GLY A 56 1.89 10.53 -7.70
N ILE A 57 2.09 11.83 -7.48
CA ILE A 57 3.41 12.43 -7.19
C ILE A 57 3.56 12.65 -5.69
N GLY A 58 2.62 13.38 -5.07
CA GLY A 58 2.69 13.80 -3.68
C GLY A 58 2.50 12.72 -2.62
N GLU A 59 2.05 11.55 -3.03
CA GLU A 59 1.77 10.42 -2.14
C GLU A 59 3.00 9.53 -1.97
N LYS A 60 3.23 9.05 -0.74
CA LYS A 60 4.27 8.04 -0.42
C LYS A 60 5.68 8.46 -0.84
N LEU A 61 6.01 9.75 -0.74
CA LEU A 61 7.28 10.33 -1.20
C LEU A 61 8.50 9.58 -0.66
N LEU A 62 8.53 9.33 0.64
CA LEU A 62 9.61 8.59 1.30
C LEU A 62 9.80 7.19 0.70
N LEU A 63 8.71 6.46 0.45
CA LEU A 63 8.76 5.13 -0.16
C LEU A 63 9.24 5.19 -1.61
N ARG A 64 8.86 6.24 -2.36
CA ARG A 64 9.33 6.45 -3.74
C ARG A 64 10.81 6.76 -3.79
N GLN A 65 11.31 7.56 -2.87
CA GLN A 65 12.73 7.88 -2.76
C GLN A 65 13.55 6.64 -2.42
N VAL A 66 13.11 5.83 -1.45
CA VAL A 66 13.76 4.54 -1.14
C VAL A 66 13.75 3.61 -2.35
N ALA A 67 12.60 3.49 -3.04
CA ALA A 67 12.51 2.67 -4.25
C ALA A 67 13.46 3.14 -5.36
N TYR A 68 13.63 4.46 -5.51
CA TYR A 68 14.59 5.05 -6.45
C TYR A 68 16.04 4.71 -6.06
N SER A 69 16.41 4.87 -4.78
CA SER A 69 17.74 4.50 -4.28
C SER A 69 18.06 3.01 -4.45
N LEU A 70 17.04 2.15 -4.45
CA LEU A 70 17.15 0.71 -4.73
C LEU A 70 17.15 0.36 -6.23
N GLY A 71 17.11 1.35 -7.14
CA GLY A 71 17.11 1.14 -8.58
C GLY A 71 15.75 0.76 -9.20
N LEU A 72 14.65 0.84 -8.45
CA LEU A 72 13.31 0.47 -8.93
C LEU A 72 12.64 1.63 -9.69
N ALA A 73 13.19 1.99 -10.85
CA ALA A 73 12.81 3.17 -11.64
C ALA A 73 11.32 3.23 -12.05
N HIS A 74 10.70 2.09 -12.35
CA HIS A 74 9.28 2.05 -12.69
C HIS A 74 8.39 2.04 -11.43
N ALA A 75 8.80 1.33 -10.37
CA ALA A 75 8.01 1.21 -9.15
C ALA A 75 7.90 2.56 -8.41
N CYS A 76 8.98 3.36 -8.41
CA CYS A 76 8.98 4.67 -7.75
C CYS A 76 8.04 5.69 -8.42
N ARG A 77 7.67 5.51 -9.69
CA ARG A 77 6.76 6.40 -10.43
C ARG A 77 5.31 5.91 -10.49
N ASN A 78 5.07 4.65 -10.19
CA ASN A 78 3.72 4.08 -10.23
C ASN A 78 2.84 4.66 -9.12
N TRP A 79 1.67 5.17 -9.48
CA TRP A 79 0.61 5.51 -8.54
C TRP A 79 0.11 4.30 -7.72
N LYS A 80 -0.39 4.54 -6.50
CA LYS A 80 -0.97 3.49 -5.66
C LYS A 80 -2.20 2.91 -6.37
N ARG A 81 -2.22 1.59 -6.54
CA ARG A 81 -3.41 0.84 -6.97
C ARG A 81 -3.71 -0.23 -5.93
N ALA A 82 -4.96 -0.33 -5.49
CA ALA A 82 -5.34 -1.46 -4.64
C ALA A 82 -5.35 -2.75 -5.47
N ILE A 83 -4.97 -3.87 -4.86
CA ILE A 83 -4.82 -5.17 -5.53
C ILE A 83 -6.10 -5.57 -6.28
N GLN A 84 -7.27 -5.32 -5.68
CA GLN A 84 -8.59 -5.58 -6.29
C GLN A 84 -8.83 -4.86 -7.63
N PHE A 85 -8.25 -3.66 -7.81
CA PHE A 85 -8.35 -2.92 -9.06
C PHE A 85 -7.35 -3.42 -10.11
N GLY A 86 -6.18 -3.89 -9.67
CA GLY A 86 -5.17 -4.50 -10.53
C GLY A 86 -5.62 -5.84 -11.10
N ALA A 87 -6.21 -6.70 -10.25
CA ALA A 87 -6.74 -8.01 -10.61
C ALA A 87 -8.09 -7.94 -11.37
N LYS A 88 -8.65 -6.74 -11.57
CA LYS A 88 -10.00 -6.50 -12.14
C LYS A 88 -11.14 -7.19 -11.38
N THR A 89 -10.90 -7.70 -10.17
CA THR A 89 -11.91 -8.41 -9.35
C THR A 89 -13.08 -7.50 -8.99
N ALA A 90 -12.86 -6.19 -8.86
CA ALA A 90 -13.91 -5.20 -8.64
C ALA A 90 -14.94 -5.09 -9.80
N LYS A 91 -14.62 -5.64 -10.98
CA LYS A 91 -15.54 -5.67 -12.15
C LYS A 91 -16.43 -6.91 -12.19
N MET A 92 -16.20 -7.88 -11.31
CA MET A 92 -16.95 -9.15 -11.30
C MET A 92 -18.28 -9.03 -10.53
N THR A 93 -18.48 -7.98 -9.72
CA THR A 93 -19.58 -7.91 -8.74
C THR A 93 -20.50 -6.69 -8.89
N GLY A 94 -20.51 -5.95 -10.01
CA GLY A 94 -21.42 -4.80 -10.18
C GLY A 94 -21.62 -4.35 -11.63
N GLU A 95 -22.86 -3.99 -11.96
CA GLU A 95 -23.36 -3.64 -13.31
C GLU A 95 -22.85 -2.28 -13.86
N THR A 96 -21.99 -1.55 -13.14
CA THR A 96 -21.53 -0.21 -13.57
C THR A 96 -20.11 -0.26 -14.15
N ARG A 97 -20.04 -0.25 -15.49
CA ARG A 97 -18.84 -0.56 -16.31
C ARG A 97 -17.90 0.64 -16.60
N THR A 98 -17.90 1.73 -15.83
CA THR A 98 -17.33 3.01 -16.32
C THR A 98 -16.14 3.61 -15.57
N GLU A 99 -15.71 3.10 -14.41
CA GLU A 99 -14.49 3.64 -13.76
C GLU A 99 -13.21 2.93 -14.25
N LYS A 100 -12.53 3.54 -15.23
CA LYS A 100 -11.18 3.13 -15.62
C LYS A 100 -10.17 3.67 -14.60
N GLY A 101 -9.91 2.91 -13.54
CA GLY A 101 -8.77 3.14 -12.63
C GLY A 101 -7.40 2.83 -13.26
N GLN A 102 -7.21 3.11 -14.55
CA GLN A 102 -6.00 2.78 -15.32
C GLN A 102 -5.35 4.05 -15.88
N HIS A 103 -4.29 4.50 -15.21
CA HIS A 103 -3.29 5.42 -15.74
C HIS A 103 -2.11 4.55 -16.17
N LYS A 104 -1.85 4.52 -17.48
CA LYS A 104 -0.61 3.98 -18.03
C LYS A 104 0.42 5.11 -17.93
N LEU A 105 1.60 4.83 -17.37
CA LEU A 105 2.74 5.71 -17.62
C LEU A 105 3.05 5.58 -19.11
N THR A 106 2.73 6.63 -19.88
CA THR A 106 3.29 6.78 -21.22
C THR A 106 4.78 7.07 -21.04
N ASN A 107 5.62 6.25 -21.67
CA ASN A 107 7.06 6.50 -21.77
C ASN A 107 7.30 7.78 -22.56
#